data_AF-A0A1A8XBR8-F1
#
_entry.id   AF-A0A1A8XBR8-F1
#
_cell.length_a   1.000
_cell.length_b   1.000
_cell.length_c   1.000
_cell.angle_alpha   90.00
_cell.angle_beta   90.00
_cell.angle_gamma   90.00
#
_symmetry.space_group_name_H-M   'P 1'
#
loop_
_entity.id
_entity.type
_entity.pdbx_description
1 polymer ?
#
loop_
_entity_poly.entity_id
_entity_poly.type
_entity_poly.pdbx_seq_one_letter_code
_entity_poly.pdbx_strand_id
1 'polypeptide(L)'
;MVQTEGCSMGFHKGNLPSNKYKKILCKKDEIQKLEDSTTHVNDYDDCDTPVKEFYESFKANHDDFKSNCKNENGPKCCRDVNYYLDLVTGIFKSSMLDDPDKNKLINYFEGLWEPTLREKDIYTCERHTDLESTRKRCVLHHLHDLKEDKDLIILYTEDYKKYLNKKWKKILDYTNEISDNLFIKIENNSMGIVENYAKFLDSSDYICDTNLDELSTDDITISRNIDSIINSISLDKISANRDKNICYNKHYVGILKYKASNVQRMNNALSIGIALLGFFLILIFLYDFSPLGNLLRRRSKKKIEVDKNMREEMPELYEKSENGKSYITYHSVSH
;
A
#
# COMPACT_ATOMS: atom_id res chain seq x y z
N MET A 1 -38.75 -27.52 -28.76
CA MET A 1 -37.61 -27.06 -27.94
C MET A 1 -36.40 -27.04 -28.85
N VAL A 2 -36.05 -25.85 -29.35
CA VAL A 2 -34.85 -25.67 -30.17
C VAL A 2 -33.68 -25.51 -29.19
N GLN A 3 -32.78 -26.49 -29.16
CA GLN A 3 -31.48 -26.33 -28.54
C GLN A 3 -30.70 -25.31 -29.37
N THR A 4 -30.60 -24.08 -28.89
CA THR A 4 -29.57 -23.16 -29.35
C THR A 4 -28.24 -23.67 -28.81
N GLU A 5 -27.52 -24.40 -29.65
CA GLU A 5 -26.08 -24.65 -29.48
C GLU A 5 -25.38 -23.29 -29.37
N GLY A 6 -25.03 -22.91 -28.15
CA GLY A 6 -24.22 -21.72 -27.92
C GLY A 6 -22.85 -21.96 -28.52
N CYS A 7 -22.51 -21.24 -29.60
CA CYS A 7 -21.13 -21.10 -30.02
C CYS A 7 -20.31 -20.65 -28.81
N SER A 8 -19.44 -21.50 -28.31
CA SER A 8 -18.38 -21.12 -27.39
C SER A 8 -17.52 -20.07 -28.10
N MET A 9 -17.79 -18.78 -27.87
CA MET A 9 -16.88 -17.72 -28.27
C MET A 9 -15.59 -17.95 -27.49
N GLY A 10 -14.48 -18.20 -28.18
CA GLY A 10 -13.17 -18.27 -27.53
C GLY A 10 -12.74 -16.91 -26.97
N PHE A 11 -11.84 -16.91 -26.00
CA PHE A 11 -11.24 -15.68 -25.50
C PHE A 11 -10.41 -15.01 -26.60
N HIS A 12 -10.83 -13.81 -27.01
CA HIS A 12 -10.07 -12.96 -27.92
C HIS A 12 -9.80 -11.63 -27.24
N LYS A 13 -8.51 -11.29 -27.01
CA LYS A 13 -8.12 -10.01 -26.39
C LYS A 13 -8.71 -8.79 -27.08
N GLY A 14 -8.98 -8.88 -28.38
CA GLY A 14 -9.65 -7.82 -29.12
C GLY A 14 -11.09 -7.58 -28.65
N ASN A 15 -11.80 -8.58 -28.14
CA ASN A 15 -13.19 -8.40 -27.75
C ASN A 15 -13.34 -7.71 -26.39
N LEU A 16 -12.22 -7.48 -25.68
CA LEU A 16 -12.20 -6.73 -24.42
C LEU A 16 -12.60 -5.27 -24.65
N PRO A 17 -13.65 -4.74 -23.97
CA PRO A 17 -14.02 -3.33 -24.00
C PRO A 17 -12.86 -2.37 -23.70
N SER A 18 -11.96 -2.76 -22.79
CA SER A 18 -10.74 -2.01 -22.47
C SER A 18 -9.78 -1.87 -23.64
N ASN A 19 -9.87 -2.73 -24.66
CA ASN A 19 -9.01 -2.71 -25.84
C ASN A 19 -9.63 -2.01 -27.05
N LYS A 20 -10.83 -1.42 -26.91
CA LYS A 20 -11.56 -0.74 -28.01
C LYS A 20 -10.68 0.24 -28.78
N TYR A 21 -9.99 1.13 -28.07
CA TYR A 21 -9.13 2.15 -28.66
C TYR A 21 -7.71 1.67 -28.94
N LYS A 22 -7.22 0.72 -28.14
CA LYS A 22 -5.91 0.11 -28.31
C LYS A 22 -5.73 -0.55 -29.69
N LYS A 23 -6.80 -1.14 -30.24
CA LYS A 23 -6.84 -1.67 -31.62
C LYS A 23 -6.63 -0.61 -32.71
N ILE A 24 -6.97 0.65 -32.42
CA ILE A 24 -6.82 1.76 -33.36
C ILE A 24 -5.40 2.29 -33.28
N LEU A 25 -4.86 2.44 -32.06
CA LEU A 25 -3.51 2.94 -31.80
C LEU A 25 -2.42 2.01 -32.34
N CYS A 26 -2.57 0.69 -32.19
CA CYS A 26 -1.64 -0.29 -32.73
C CYS A 26 -2.38 -1.31 -33.61
N LYS A 27 -2.37 -1.09 -34.93
CA LYS A 27 -3.02 -1.96 -35.91
C LYS A 27 -2.00 -3.02 -36.36
N LYS A 28 -2.31 -4.33 -36.34
CA LYS A 28 -1.47 -5.41 -36.93
C LYS A 28 -0.16 -5.76 -36.19
N ASP A 29 -0.27 -6.23 -34.95
CA ASP A 29 0.83 -6.81 -34.15
C ASP A 29 2.13 -5.95 -34.10
N GLU A 30 2.02 -4.63 -34.29
CA GLU A 30 3.14 -3.67 -34.33
C GLU A 30 3.99 -3.73 -33.05
N ILE A 31 3.36 -3.91 -31.89
CA ILE A 31 4.06 -4.10 -30.61
C ILE A 31 4.89 -5.38 -30.62
N GLN A 32 4.34 -6.49 -31.12
CA GLN A 32 5.08 -7.75 -31.20
C GLN A 32 6.28 -7.61 -32.12
N LYS A 33 6.11 -6.94 -33.27
CA LYS A 33 7.23 -6.65 -34.18
C LYS A 33 8.31 -5.80 -33.52
N LEU A 34 7.91 -4.72 -32.82
CA LEU A 34 8.85 -3.88 -32.08
C LEU A 34 9.60 -4.70 -31.01
N GLU A 35 8.89 -5.53 -30.25
CA GLU A 35 9.50 -6.44 -29.28
C GLU A 35 10.49 -7.39 -29.94
N ASP A 36 10.11 -8.06 -31.02
CA ASP A 36 10.95 -9.04 -31.71
C ASP A 36 12.21 -8.38 -32.30
N SER A 37 12.07 -7.19 -32.86
CA SER A 37 13.15 -6.39 -33.45
C SER A 37 14.10 -5.75 -32.43
N THR A 38 13.72 -5.69 -31.15
CA THR A 38 14.54 -5.09 -30.08
C THR A 38 15.05 -6.11 -29.06
N THR A 39 14.40 -7.28 -28.95
CA THR A 39 14.72 -8.27 -27.90
C THR A 39 16.02 -9.06 -28.21
N HIS A 40 16.40 -9.21 -29.48
CA HIS A 40 17.52 -10.08 -29.89
C HIS A 40 18.70 -9.34 -30.52
N VAL A 41 18.71 -8.01 -30.45
CA VAL A 41 19.73 -7.16 -31.05
C VAL A 41 20.66 -6.60 -29.98
N ASN A 42 21.96 -6.60 -30.29
CA ASN A 42 23.01 -6.11 -29.38
C ASN A 42 23.62 -4.79 -29.87
N ASP A 43 23.18 -4.28 -31.03
CA ASP A 43 23.65 -3.04 -31.62
C ASP A 43 22.45 -2.10 -31.86
N TYR A 44 22.63 -0.82 -31.55
CA TYR A 44 21.66 0.23 -31.80
C TYR A 44 21.25 0.33 -33.28
N ASP A 45 22.20 0.16 -34.19
CA ASP A 45 21.93 0.34 -35.62
C ASP A 45 20.93 -0.71 -36.16
N ASP A 46 20.90 -1.89 -35.55
CA ASP A 46 19.96 -2.97 -35.89
C ASP A 46 18.52 -2.68 -35.43
N CYS A 47 18.35 -1.80 -34.43
CA CYS A 47 17.03 -1.46 -33.88
C CYS A 47 16.50 -0.10 -34.35
N ASP A 48 17.36 0.82 -34.79
CA ASP A 48 16.97 2.19 -35.16
C ASP A 48 15.89 2.23 -36.25
N THR A 49 16.03 1.41 -37.29
CA THR A 49 15.06 1.35 -38.39
C THR A 49 13.70 0.80 -37.93
N PRO A 50 13.62 -0.41 -37.31
CA PRO A 50 12.36 -0.93 -36.77
C PRO A 50 11.66 0.01 -35.78
N VAL A 51 12.45 0.70 -34.94
CA VAL A 51 11.96 1.68 -33.97
C VAL A 51 11.32 2.87 -34.69
N LYS A 52 12.00 3.45 -35.69
CA LYS A 52 11.44 4.55 -36.51
C LYS A 52 10.17 4.15 -37.25
N GLU A 53 10.15 2.97 -37.89
CA GLU A 53 8.97 2.46 -38.59
C GLU A 53 7.77 2.26 -37.65
N PHE A 54 8.03 1.75 -36.44
CA PHE A 54 7.00 1.64 -35.41
C PHE A 54 6.42 3.01 -35.05
N TYR A 55 7.27 4.02 -34.86
CA TYR A 55 6.81 5.36 -34.52
C TYR A 55 5.98 6.01 -35.61
N GLU A 56 6.42 5.94 -36.85
CA GLU A 56 5.67 6.52 -37.97
C GLU A 56 4.28 5.90 -38.05
N SER A 57 4.20 4.57 -37.86
CA SER A 57 2.94 3.83 -37.82
C SER A 57 2.08 4.23 -36.62
N PHE A 58 2.67 4.29 -35.42
CA PHE A 58 1.98 4.68 -34.20
C PHE A 58 1.46 6.12 -34.28
N LYS A 59 2.25 7.05 -34.81
CA LYS A 59 1.87 8.45 -35.00
C LYS A 59 0.71 8.58 -36.00
N ALA A 60 0.76 7.89 -37.14
CA ALA A 60 -0.34 7.89 -38.09
C ALA A 60 -1.63 7.32 -37.47
N ASN A 61 -1.52 6.21 -36.74
CA ASN A 61 -2.64 5.61 -36.01
C ASN A 61 -3.18 6.54 -34.92
N HIS A 62 -2.30 7.24 -34.21
CA HIS A 62 -2.63 8.23 -33.21
C HIS A 62 -3.38 9.43 -33.83
N ASP A 63 -3.00 9.88 -35.02
CA ASP A 63 -3.68 10.96 -35.74
C ASP A 63 -5.11 10.58 -36.18
N ASP A 64 -5.36 9.32 -36.51
CA ASP A 64 -6.72 8.81 -36.69
C ASP A 64 -7.47 8.77 -35.35
N PHE A 65 -6.79 8.24 -34.33
CA PHE A 65 -7.33 7.97 -33.01
C PHE A 65 -7.79 9.24 -32.28
N LYS A 66 -7.04 10.35 -32.38
CA LYS A 66 -7.33 11.60 -31.66
C LYS A 66 -8.73 12.16 -31.93
N SER A 67 -9.31 11.85 -33.08
CA SER A 67 -10.70 12.21 -33.41
C SER A 67 -11.73 11.62 -32.43
N ASN A 68 -11.45 10.43 -31.86
CA ASN A 68 -12.28 9.74 -30.88
C ASN A 68 -12.12 10.28 -29.46
N CYS A 69 -11.08 11.09 -29.22
CA CYS A 69 -10.72 11.61 -27.90
C CYS A 69 -11.37 12.94 -27.56
N LYS A 70 -12.15 13.49 -28.49
CA LYS A 70 -13.00 14.66 -28.23
C LYS A 70 -14.13 14.27 -27.26
N ASN A 71 -14.57 15.23 -26.45
CA ASN A 71 -15.62 15.09 -25.43
C ASN A 71 -15.21 14.18 -24.24
N GLU A 72 -16.15 13.42 -23.66
CA GLU A 72 -15.98 12.62 -22.43
C GLU A 72 -14.96 11.47 -22.53
N ASN A 73 -14.47 11.15 -23.74
CA ASN A 73 -13.49 10.06 -23.95
C ASN A 73 -12.04 10.45 -23.66
N GLY A 74 -11.75 11.74 -23.48
CA GLY A 74 -10.39 12.25 -23.27
C GLY A 74 -9.60 11.52 -22.17
N PRO A 75 -10.17 11.28 -20.97
CA PRO A 75 -9.48 10.56 -19.90
C PRO A 75 -9.11 9.12 -20.27
N LYS A 76 -10.01 8.38 -20.92
CA LYS A 76 -9.71 7.02 -21.39
C LYS A 76 -8.63 7.03 -22.46
N CYS A 77 -8.74 7.92 -23.44
CA CYS A 77 -7.72 8.05 -24.47
C CYS A 77 -6.33 8.33 -23.89
N CYS A 78 -6.26 9.25 -22.92
CA CYS A 78 -5.02 9.53 -22.22
C CYS A 78 -4.41 8.26 -21.60
N ARG A 79 -5.22 7.48 -20.88
CA ARG A 79 -4.73 6.24 -20.24
C ARG A 79 -4.19 5.25 -21.27
N ASP A 80 -4.92 5.05 -22.37
CA ASP A 80 -4.52 4.12 -23.44
C ASP A 80 -3.21 4.56 -24.13
N VAL A 81 -3.05 5.86 -24.44
CA VAL A 81 -1.80 6.38 -25.01
C VAL A 81 -0.66 6.24 -24.02
N ASN A 82 -0.85 6.65 -22.76
CA ASN A 82 0.18 6.54 -21.73
C ASN A 82 0.62 5.09 -21.50
N TYR A 83 -0.32 4.13 -21.52
CA TYR A 83 0.00 2.70 -21.45
C TYR A 83 0.97 2.28 -22.56
N TYR A 84 0.71 2.67 -23.81
CA TYR A 84 1.62 2.33 -24.92
C TYR A 84 2.97 3.01 -24.80
N LEU A 85 3.00 4.27 -24.34
CA LEU A 85 4.26 4.96 -24.14
C LEU A 85 5.11 4.27 -23.07
N ASP A 86 4.49 3.90 -21.95
CA ASP A 86 5.15 3.19 -20.86
C ASP A 86 5.56 1.76 -21.28
N LEU A 87 4.76 1.09 -22.12
CA LEU A 87 5.08 -0.22 -22.70
C LEU A 87 6.32 -0.16 -23.59
N VAL A 88 6.41 0.82 -24.51
CA VAL A 88 7.57 1.00 -25.40
C VAL A 88 8.84 1.24 -24.58
N THR A 89 8.78 2.10 -23.57
CA THR A 89 9.89 2.30 -22.63
C THR A 89 10.29 0.99 -21.93
N GLY A 90 9.31 0.17 -21.53
CA GLY A 90 9.58 -1.17 -20.98
C GLY A 90 10.27 -2.10 -21.98
N ILE A 91 9.85 -2.10 -23.23
CA ILE A 91 10.47 -2.89 -24.30
C ILE A 91 11.95 -2.49 -24.48
N PHE A 92 12.24 -1.20 -24.55
CA PHE A 92 13.61 -0.70 -24.69
C PHE A 92 14.47 -1.06 -23.48
N LYS A 93 13.95 -0.92 -22.25
CA LYS A 93 14.68 -1.30 -21.04
C LYS A 93 14.97 -2.79 -20.96
N SER A 94 14.04 -3.62 -21.42
CA SER A 94 14.17 -5.09 -21.46
C SER A 94 14.96 -5.63 -22.66
N SER A 95 15.48 -4.77 -23.54
CA SER A 95 16.32 -5.19 -24.69
C SER A 95 17.70 -5.72 -24.25
N MET A 96 18.41 -6.39 -25.17
CA MET A 96 19.79 -6.87 -24.97
C MET A 96 20.87 -5.81 -25.26
N LEU A 97 20.46 -4.61 -25.68
CA LEU A 97 21.36 -3.48 -25.89
C LEU A 97 22.16 -3.14 -24.61
N ASP A 98 23.26 -2.42 -24.75
CA ASP A 98 23.95 -1.88 -23.59
C ASP A 98 23.19 -0.68 -22.97
N ASP A 99 23.50 -0.32 -21.73
CA ASP A 99 22.80 0.78 -21.05
C ASP A 99 22.89 2.13 -21.79
N PRO A 100 24.05 2.52 -22.38
CA PRO A 100 24.13 3.69 -23.25
C PRO A 100 23.11 3.69 -24.40
N ASP A 101 23.00 2.58 -25.15
CA ASP A 101 22.10 2.50 -26.30
C ASP A 101 20.64 2.44 -25.89
N LYS A 102 20.31 1.73 -24.79
CA LYS A 102 18.97 1.80 -24.18
C LYS A 102 18.58 3.23 -23.84
N ASN A 103 19.48 3.96 -23.19
CA ASN A 103 19.23 5.34 -22.80
C ASN A 103 19.11 6.25 -24.03
N LYS A 104 19.88 6.01 -25.09
CA LYS A 104 19.75 6.74 -26.36
C LYS A 104 18.36 6.56 -26.97
N LEU A 105 17.84 5.33 -27.04
CA LEU A 105 16.49 5.06 -27.53
C LEU A 105 15.41 5.74 -26.67
N ILE A 106 15.52 5.61 -25.35
CA ILE A 106 14.55 6.21 -24.41
C ILE A 106 14.58 7.74 -24.51
N ASN A 107 15.76 8.36 -24.60
CA ASN A 107 15.89 9.80 -24.73
C ASN A 107 15.34 10.30 -26.07
N TYR A 108 15.55 9.56 -27.16
CA TYR A 108 14.97 9.86 -28.45
C TYR A 108 13.43 9.79 -28.40
N PHE A 109 12.90 8.72 -27.78
CA PHE A 109 11.48 8.49 -27.58
C PHE A 109 10.81 9.58 -26.73
N GLU A 110 11.29 9.82 -25.52
CA GLU A 110 10.73 10.78 -24.58
C GLU A 110 10.96 12.24 -25.02
N GLY A 111 12.06 12.53 -25.71
CA GLY A 111 12.42 13.88 -26.14
C GLY A 111 11.79 14.33 -27.45
N LEU A 112 11.50 13.40 -28.38
CA LEU A 112 10.98 13.75 -29.70
C LEU A 112 9.60 13.18 -29.97
N TRP A 113 9.33 11.93 -29.61
CA TRP A 113 8.08 11.29 -29.99
C TRP A 113 6.95 11.68 -29.07
N GLU A 114 7.13 11.52 -27.75
CA GLU A 114 6.08 11.84 -26.77
C GLU A 114 5.52 13.25 -26.94
N PRO A 115 6.35 14.31 -27.10
CA PRO A 115 5.83 15.67 -27.23
C PRO A 115 5.01 15.88 -28.50
N THR A 116 5.35 15.19 -29.59
CA THR A 116 4.62 15.30 -30.86
C THR A 116 3.30 14.55 -30.87
N LEU A 117 3.12 13.58 -29.97
CA LEU A 117 1.87 12.86 -29.79
C LEU A 117 0.90 13.65 -28.90
N ARG A 118 1.40 14.56 -28.06
CA ARG A 118 0.60 15.21 -27.00
C ARG A 118 0.39 16.70 -27.25
N GLU A 119 -0.26 17.05 -28.35
CA GLU A 119 -0.81 18.40 -28.51
C GLU A 119 -1.83 18.66 -27.38
N LYS A 120 -1.63 19.78 -26.66
CA LYS A 120 -2.28 20.07 -25.36
C LYS A 120 -3.80 20.22 -25.42
N ASP A 121 -4.37 20.39 -26.61
CA ASP A 121 -5.80 20.57 -26.86
C ASP A 121 -6.57 19.25 -26.97
N ILE A 122 -5.88 18.11 -27.07
CA ILE A 122 -6.49 16.78 -27.25
C ILE A 122 -6.51 15.99 -25.92
N TYR A 123 -5.49 16.16 -25.07
CA TYR A 123 -5.32 15.38 -23.84
C TYR A 123 -5.30 16.28 -22.61
N THR A 124 -6.14 15.97 -21.63
CA THR A 124 -6.25 16.71 -20.36
C THR A 124 -5.31 16.25 -19.27
N CYS A 125 -4.57 15.15 -19.48
CA CYS A 125 -3.71 14.59 -18.45
C CYS A 125 -2.27 15.09 -18.60
N GLU A 126 -1.49 15.01 -17.53
CA GLU A 126 -0.04 15.20 -17.58
C GLU A 126 0.65 13.84 -17.53
N ARG A 127 1.83 13.72 -18.16
CA ARG A 127 2.65 12.51 -18.11
C ARG A 127 4.03 12.86 -17.59
N HIS A 128 4.31 12.50 -16.35
CA HIS A 128 5.66 12.50 -15.81
C HIS A 128 6.35 11.17 -16.11
N THR A 129 7.60 11.21 -16.55
CA THR A 129 8.38 10.04 -16.97
C THR A 129 9.05 9.30 -15.80
N ASP A 130 8.92 9.82 -14.58
CA ASP A 130 9.50 9.20 -13.41
C ASP A 130 8.83 7.86 -13.08
N LEU A 131 9.58 7.06 -12.32
CA LEU A 131 9.20 5.70 -11.99
C LEU A 131 7.95 5.62 -11.11
N GLU A 132 7.76 6.58 -10.20
CA GLU A 132 6.59 6.61 -9.32
C GLU A 132 5.33 6.93 -10.12
N SER A 133 5.37 7.96 -10.98
CA SER A 133 4.26 8.35 -11.84
C SER A 133 3.85 7.23 -12.80
N THR A 134 4.83 6.52 -13.38
CA THR A 134 4.57 5.34 -14.23
C THR A 134 3.80 4.27 -13.48
N ARG A 135 4.22 3.93 -12.26
CA ARG A 135 3.55 2.91 -11.44
C ARG A 135 2.13 3.32 -11.06
N LYS A 136 1.91 4.58 -10.68
CA LYS A 136 0.56 5.12 -10.37
C LYS A 136 -0.35 5.04 -11.58
N ARG A 137 0.14 5.40 -12.78
CA ARG A 137 -0.61 5.24 -14.03
C ARG A 137 -0.97 3.79 -14.31
N CYS A 138 -0.05 2.84 -14.10
CA CYS A 138 -0.34 1.42 -14.28
C CYS A 138 -1.46 0.93 -13.36
N VAL A 139 -1.44 1.33 -12.09
CA VAL A 139 -2.50 1.01 -11.11
C VAL A 139 -3.86 1.57 -11.57
N LEU A 140 -3.91 2.85 -11.93
CA LEU A 140 -5.13 3.51 -12.39
C LEU A 140 -5.66 2.85 -13.68
N HIS A 141 -4.79 2.63 -14.65
CA HIS A 141 -5.11 1.97 -15.92
C HIS A 141 -5.67 0.57 -15.70
N HIS A 142 -5.06 -0.20 -14.80
CA HIS A 142 -5.51 -1.55 -14.47
C HIS A 142 -6.92 -1.58 -13.90
N LEU A 143 -7.24 -0.69 -12.94
CA LEU A 143 -8.58 -0.60 -12.36
C LEU A 143 -9.66 -0.29 -13.40
N HIS A 144 -9.38 0.63 -14.33
CA HIS A 144 -10.29 0.94 -15.42
C HIS A 144 -10.50 -0.25 -16.34
N ASP A 145 -9.42 -0.92 -16.75
CA ASP A 145 -9.52 -2.11 -17.61
C ASP A 145 -10.33 -3.23 -16.92
N LEU A 146 -10.10 -3.48 -15.63
CA LEU A 146 -10.88 -4.46 -14.85
C LEU A 146 -12.38 -4.12 -14.80
N LYS A 147 -12.72 -2.85 -14.58
CA LYS A 147 -14.12 -2.40 -14.54
C LYS A 147 -14.80 -2.55 -15.90
N GLU A 148 -14.11 -2.20 -16.97
CA GLU A 148 -14.62 -2.28 -18.34
C GLU A 148 -14.76 -3.72 -18.83
N ASP A 149 -13.86 -4.61 -18.42
CA ASP A 149 -13.83 -6.00 -18.87
C ASP A 149 -14.57 -6.98 -17.94
N LYS A 150 -15.21 -6.50 -16.87
CA LYS A 150 -15.75 -7.32 -15.77
C LYS A 150 -16.59 -8.53 -16.21
N ASP A 151 -17.44 -8.36 -17.21
CA ASP A 151 -18.34 -9.42 -17.68
C ASP A 151 -17.56 -10.51 -18.42
N LEU A 152 -16.50 -10.15 -19.14
CA LEU A 152 -15.63 -11.08 -19.86
C LEU A 152 -14.62 -11.75 -18.93
N ILE A 153 -14.18 -11.07 -17.87
CA ILE A 153 -13.31 -11.65 -16.84
C ILE A 153 -13.99 -12.89 -16.23
N ILE A 154 -15.28 -12.78 -15.89
CA ILE A 154 -16.06 -13.89 -15.30
C ILE A 154 -16.12 -15.10 -16.25
N LEU A 155 -16.24 -14.85 -17.55
CA LEU A 155 -16.36 -15.92 -18.56
C LEU A 155 -15.02 -16.57 -18.91
N TYR A 156 -13.91 -15.83 -18.78
CA TYR A 156 -12.59 -16.23 -19.27
C TYR A 156 -11.47 -16.03 -18.23
N THR A 157 -11.72 -16.32 -16.95
CA THR A 157 -10.81 -16.02 -15.83
C THR A 157 -9.35 -16.40 -16.08
N GLU A 158 -9.10 -17.65 -16.49
CA GLU A 158 -7.73 -18.16 -16.68
C GLU A 158 -7.03 -17.51 -17.89
N ASP A 159 -7.76 -17.30 -18.98
CA ASP A 159 -7.18 -16.69 -20.19
C ASP A 159 -6.99 -15.18 -20.01
N TYR A 160 -7.87 -14.53 -19.26
CA TYR A 160 -7.72 -13.14 -18.85
C TYR A 160 -6.48 -12.96 -17.95
N LYS A 161 -6.26 -13.87 -16.99
CA LYS A 161 -5.04 -13.87 -16.16
C LYS A 161 -3.77 -14.00 -17.00
N LYS A 162 -3.74 -14.92 -17.98
CA LYS A 162 -2.61 -15.03 -18.93
C LYS A 162 -2.43 -13.75 -19.75
N TYR A 163 -3.54 -13.10 -20.13
CA TYR A 163 -3.51 -11.82 -20.83
C TYR A 163 -2.90 -10.70 -19.96
N LEU A 164 -3.32 -10.56 -18.70
CA LEU A 164 -2.77 -9.58 -17.76
C LEU A 164 -1.25 -9.75 -17.57
N ASN A 165 -0.80 -10.99 -17.35
CA ASN A 165 0.62 -11.27 -17.18
C ASN A 165 1.42 -10.81 -18.41
N LYS A 166 0.96 -11.13 -19.63
CA LYS A 166 1.61 -10.65 -20.86
C LYS A 166 1.57 -9.12 -21.00
N LYS A 167 0.42 -8.52 -20.71
CA LYS A 167 0.16 -7.08 -20.84
C LYS A 167 1.10 -6.24 -19.97
N TRP A 168 1.36 -6.68 -18.74
CA TRP A 168 2.12 -5.91 -17.76
C TRP A 168 3.59 -6.31 -17.66
N LYS A 169 3.98 -7.50 -18.13
CA LYS A 169 5.33 -8.06 -18.00
C LYS A 169 6.45 -7.07 -18.32
N LYS A 170 6.47 -6.49 -19.53
CA LYS A 170 7.54 -5.57 -19.95
C LYS A 170 7.64 -4.32 -19.09
N ILE A 171 6.51 -3.81 -18.58
CA ILE A 171 6.50 -2.66 -17.67
C ILE A 171 6.97 -3.08 -16.28
N LEU A 172 6.51 -4.24 -15.79
CA LEU A 172 6.92 -4.78 -14.50
C LEU A 172 8.43 -5.06 -14.45
N ASP A 173 9.03 -5.59 -15.51
CA ASP A 173 10.45 -5.93 -15.58
C ASP A 173 11.38 -4.75 -15.19
N TYR A 174 10.97 -3.50 -15.47
CA TYR A 174 11.75 -2.32 -15.08
C TYR A 174 11.13 -1.48 -13.96
N THR A 175 9.81 -1.56 -13.75
CA THR A 175 9.14 -0.77 -12.71
C THR A 175 9.08 -1.47 -11.37
N ASN A 176 9.23 -2.79 -11.35
CA ASN A 176 9.26 -3.59 -10.13
C ASN A 176 10.70 -4.08 -9.92
N GLU A 177 11.34 -3.61 -8.84
CA GLU A 177 12.72 -4.02 -8.54
C GLU A 177 12.79 -5.50 -8.14
N ILE A 178 14.00 -6.07 -8.24
CA ILE A 178 14.36 -7.49 -7.99
C ILE A 178 13.80 -8.08 -6.68
N SER A 179 13.51 -7.24 -5.68
CA SER A 179 13.07 -7.70 -4.36
C SER A 179 11.57 -7.97 -4.22
N ASP A 180 10.73 -7.67 -5.22
CA ASP A 180 9.26 -7.80 -5.19
C ASP A 180 8.60 -7.14 -3.95
N ASN A 181 9.31 -6.28 -3.22
CA ASN A 181 8.83 -5.69 -1.97
C ASN A 181 8.11 -4.36 -2.18
N LEU A 182 7.54 -4.15 -3.37
CA LEU A 182 6.83 -2.92 -3.68
C LEU A 182 5.34 -3.09 -3.41
N PHE A 183 4.78 -2.20 -2.61
CA PHE A 183 3.38 -2.24 -2.22
C PHE A 183 2.65 -0.98 -2.65
N ILE A 184 1.37 -1.14 -2.96
CA ILE A 184 0.44 -0.06 -3.27
C ILE A 184 -0.55 0.11 -2.13
N LYS A 185 -0.98 1.35 -1.92
CA LYS A 185 -2.17 1.72 -1.18
C LYS A 185 -3.04 2.58 -2.09
N ILE A 186 -4.30 2.23 -2.27
CA ILE A 186 -5.30 3.08 -2.89
C ILE A 186 -6.31 3.42 -1.81
N GLU A 187 -6.49 4.70 -1.51
CA GLU A 187 -7.32 5.13 -0.40
C GLU A 187 -8.05 6.45 -0.68
N ASN A 188 -9.35 6.37 -0.88
CA ASN A 188 -10.26 7.51 -0.97
C ASN A 188 -11.61 7.19 -0.28
N ASN A 189 -12.62 8.03 -0.49
CA ASN A 189 -13.91 7.89 0.19
C ASN A 189 -14.64 6.56 -0.10
N SER A 190 -14.31 5.89 -1.21
CA SER A 190 -15.04 4.71 -1.69
C SER A 190 -14.13 3.52 -1.99
N MET A 191 -12.81 3.67 -1.88
CA MET A 191 -11.83 2.64 -2.22
C MET A 191 -10.73 2.53 -1.16
N GLY A 192 -10.32 1.29 -0.90
CA GLY A 192 -9.37 0.93 0.15
C GLY A 192 -8.71 -0.39 -0.19
N ILE A 193 -7.55 -0.30 -0.85
CA ILE A 193 -6.80 -1.46 -1.32
C ILE A 193 -5.37 -1.34 -0.84
N VAL A 194 -4.84 -2.40 -0.24
CA VAL A 194 -3.41 -2.55 0.05
C VAL A 194 -2.95 -3.89 -0.49
N GLU A 195 -1.98 -3.86 -1.40
CA GLU A 195 -1.48 -5.05 -2.08
C GLU A 195 -0.03 -4.87 -2.55
N ASN A 196 0.65 -5.98 -2.83
CA ASN A 196 1.87 -5.97 -3.62
C ASN A 196 1.62 -5.46 -5.05
N TYR A 197 2.49 -4.58 -5.56
CA TYR A 197 2.34 -3.94 -6.86
C TYR A 197 2.25 -4.94 -8.03
N ALA A 198 3.15 -5.91 -8.10
CA ALA A 198 3.16 -6.91 -9.16
C ALA A 198 1.93 -7.82 -9.07
N LYS A 199 1.60 -8.32 -7.86
CA LYS A 199 0.40 -9.15 -7.65
C LYS A 199 -0.89 -8.43 -8.01
N PHE A 200 -0.96 -7.12 -7.75
CA PHE A 200 -2.11 -6.31 -8.09
C PHE A 200 -2.34 -6.27 -9.61
N LEU A 201 -1.29 -6.00 -10.39
CA LEU A 201 -1.36 -5.93 -11.85
C LEU A 201 -1.61 -7.30 -12.50
N ASP A 202 -1.13 -8.39 -11.89
CA ASP A 202 -1.32 -9.76 -12.35
C ASP A 202 -2.67 -10.39 -11.95
N SER A 203 -3.53 -9.65 -11.24
CA SER A 203 -4.80 -10.16 -10.72
C SER A 203 -6.00 -9.39 -11.26
N SER A 204 -7.11 -10.11 -11.42
CA SER A 204 -8.43 -9.59 -11.76
C SER A 204 -9.36 -9.45 -10.55
N ASP A 205 -8.86 -9.68 -9.33
CA ASP A 205 -9.70 -9.73 -8.11
C ASP A 205 -10.15 -8.33 -7.63
N TYR A 206 -9.61 -7.27 -8.20
CA TYR A 206 -9.82 -5.89 -7.77
C TYR A 206 -10.86 -5.13 -8.62
N ILE A 207 -11.89 -5.82 -9.11
CA ILE A 207 -13.01 -5.18 -9.82
C ILE A 207 -13.83 -4.34 -8.84
N CYS A 208 -13.93 -3.05 -9.11
CA CYS A 208 -14.68 -2.09 -8.30
C CYS A 208 -15.81 -1.46 -9.13
N ASP A 209 -17.05 -1.57 -8.65
CA ASP A 209 -18.23 -0.89 -9.26
C ASP A 209 -18.35 0.59 -8.84
N THR A 210 -17.37 1.13 -8.10
CA THR A 210 -17.28 2.55 -7.72
C THR A 210 -17.13 3.46 -8.94
N ASN A 211 -17.47 4.74 -8.78
CA ASN A 211 -17.05 5.75 -9.75
C ASN A 211 -15.51 5.84 -9.74
N LEU A 212 -14.87 5.51 -10.88
CA LEU A 212 -13.42 5.59 -11.01
C LEU A 212 -12.97 6.97 -11.53
N ASP A 213 -13.89 7.80 -12.00
CA ASP A 213 -13.55 9.12 -12.55
C ASP A 213 -13.11 10.10 -11.44
N GLU A 214 -13.46 9.80 -10.19
CA GLU A 214 -12.99 10.53 -9.00
C GLU A 214 -11.64 10.05 -8.48
N LEU A 215 -11.12 8.91 -8.98
CA LEU A 215 -9.85 8.37 -8.53
C LEU A 215 -8.70 9.10 -9.20
N SER A 216 -7.82 9.71 -8.41
CA SER A 216 -6.62 10.38 -8.92
C SER A 216 -5.34 9.62 -8.56
N THR A 217 -4.22 10.01 -9.15
CA THR A 217 -2.91 9.48 -8.77
C THR A 217 -2.50 9.84 -7.34
N ASP A 218 -3.11 10.87 -6.74
CA ASP A 218 -2.81 11.28 -5.36
C ASP A 218 -3.45 10.36 -4.33
N ASP A 219 -4.51 9.65 -4.70
CA ASP A 219 -5.12 8.59 -3.88
C ASP A 219 -4.26 7.33 -3.83
N ILE A 220 -3.22 7.25 -4.68
CA ILE A 220 -2.34 6.10 -4.82
C ILE A 220 -1.01 6.40 -4.14
N THR A 221 -0.69 5.62 -3.10
CA THR A 221 0.63 5.63 -2.44
C THR A 221 1.39 4.38 -2.82
N ILE A 222 2.69 4.51 -3.10
CA ILE A 222 3.58 3.40 -3.41
C ILE A 222 4.74 3.43 -2.42
N SER A 223 5.05 2.29 -1.81
CA SER A 223 6.16 2.21 -0.86
C SER A 223 6.72 0.80 -0.78
N ARG A 224 7.99 0.70 -0.39
CA ARG A 224 8.62 -0.58 -0.01
C ARG A 224 8.42 -0.93 1.45
N ASN A 225 8.10 0.07 2.25
CA ASN A 225 7.90 -0.09 3.66
C ASN A 225 6.40 -0.31 3.90
N ILE A 226 6.02 -1.58 4.12
CA ILE A 226 4.64 -1.94 4.41
C ILE A 226 4.12 -1.27 5.69
N ASP A 227 4.98 -1.06 6.69
CA ASP A 227 4.59 -0.36 7.92
C ASP A 227 4.27 1.10 7.64
N SER A 228 5.00 1.75 6.74
CA SER A 228 4.69 3.12 6.29
C SER A 228 3.31 3.19 5.62
N ILE A 229 2.99 2.22 4.76
CA ILE A 229 1.65 2.11 4.16
C ILE A 229 0.59 1.91 5.23
N ILE A 230 0.77 0.91 6.09
CA ILE A 230 -0.18 0.59 7.16
C ILE A 230 -0.41 1.83 8.02
N ASN A 231 0.65 2.51 8.46
CA ASN A 231 0.55 3.67 9.32
C ASN A 231 -0.17 4.85 8.64
N SER A 232 0.00 5.03 7.33
CA SER A 232 -0.64 6.11 6.57
C SER A 232 -2.15 5.94 6.33
N ILE A 233 -2.72 4.75 6.57
CA ILE A 233 -4.16 4.49 6.39
C ILE A 233 -4.97 5.28 7.42
N SER A 234 -5.97 6.02 6.96
CA SER A 234 -6.82 6.84 7.82
C SER A 234 -8.08 6.10 8.24
N LEU A 235 -8.39 6.12 9.54
CA LEU A 235 -9.68 5.64 10.05
C LEU A 235 -10.81 6.63 9.75
N ASP A 236 -10.50 7.91 9.58
CA ASP A 236 -11.48 9.00 9.41
C ASP A 236 -11.99 9.12 7.97
N LYS A 237 -11.22 8.58 7.01
CA LYS A 237 -11.61 8.55 5.58
C LYS A 237 -12.64 7.47 5.26
N ILE A 238 -12.99 6.61 6.22
CA ILE A 238 -14.05 5.63 6.04
C ILE A 238 -15.36 6.41 6.00
N SER A 239 -15.89 6.57 4.79
CA SER A 239 -17.19 7.16 4.58
C SER A 239 -18.23 6.45 5.47
N ALA A 240 -18.93 7.22 6.31
CA ALA A 240 -20.12 6.75 7.00
C ALA A 240 -21.28 6.51 6.01
N ASN A 241 -21.10 6.83 4.73
CA ASN A 241 -22.12 6.62 3.72
C ASN A 241 -22.29 5.13 3.46
N ARG A 242 -23.55 4.69 3.60
CA ARG A 242 -24.04 3.38 3.22
C ARG A 242 -24.19 3.27 1.69
N ASP A 243 -23.30 3.90 0.93
CA ASP A 243 -23.32 3.79 -0.51
C ASP A 243 -22.97 2.34 -0.86
N LYS A 244 -23.78 1.74 -1.74
CA LYS A 244 -23.71 0.30 -2.05
C LYS A 244 -22.43 -0.12 -2.77
N ASN A 245 -21.59 0.84 -3.15
CA ASN A 245 -20.44 0.62 -4.02
C ASN A 245 -19.17 1.04 -3.27
N ILE A 246 -18.79 0.33 -2.21
CA ILE A 246 -17.48 0.50 -1.55
C ILE A 246 -16.57 -0.63 -2.02
N CYS A 247 -15.33 -0.31 -2.40
CA CYS A 247 -14.37 -1.29 -2.87
C CYS A 247 -13.18 -1.45 -1.91
N TYR A 248 -13.31 -2.40 -0.97
CA TYR A 248 -12.25 -2.73 -0.01
C TYR A 248 -11.74 -4.16 -0.20
N ASN A 249 -10.41 -4.32 -0.31
CA ASN A 249 -9.84 -5.66 -0.30
C ASN A 249 -9.75 -6.21 1.14
N LYS A 250 -9.72 -7.54 1.27
CA LYS A 250 -9.68 -8.23 2.57
C LYS A 250 -8.53 -7.75 3.46
N HIS A 251 -7.37 -7.48 2.85
CA HIS A 251 -6.17 -7.05 3.57
C HIS A 251 -6.35 -5.66 4.18
N TYR A 252 -6.85 -4.68 3.41
CA TYR A 252 -7.17 -3.34 3.91
C TYR A 252 -8.17 -3.39 5.07
N VAL A 253 -9.26 -4.15 4.93
CA VAL A 253 -10.25 -4.35 6.01
C VAL A 253 -9.61 -4.95 7.26
N GLY A 254 -8.68 -5.90 7.10
CA GLY A 254 -7.92 -6.49 8.21
C GLY A 254 -7.09 -5.44 8.96
N ILE A 255 -6.41 -4.57 8.23
CA ILE A 255 -5.62 -3.46 8.80
C ILE A 255 -6.53 -2.49 9.56
N LEU A 256 -7.68 -2.12 8.98
CA LEU A 256 -8.66 -1.24 9.64
C LEU A 256 -9.17 -1.85 10.96
N LYS A 257 -9.52 -3.14 10.96
CA LYS A 257 -9.96 -3.85 12.17
C LYS A 257 -8.88 -3.87 13.24
N TYR A 258 -7.62 -4.12 12.85
CA TYR A 258 -6.49 -4.10 13.76
C TYR A 258 -6.28 -2.71 14.37
N LYS A 259 -6.28 -1.65 13.56
CA LYS A 259 -6.16 -0.27 14.03
C LYS A 259 -7.30 0.11 14.98
N ALA A 260 -8.55 -0.17 14.60
CA ALA A 260 -9.72 0.11 15.43
C ALA A 260 -9.65 -0.61 16.79
N SER A 261 -9.27 -1.89 16.79
CA SER A 261 -9.07 -2.68 18.02
C SER A 261 -7.98 -2.09 18.91
N ASN A 262 -6.86 -1.66 18.33
CA ASN A 262 -5.78 -1.01 19.09
C ASN A 262 -6.23 0.31 19.71
N VAL A 263 -6.95 1.15 18.96
CA VAL A 263 -7.52 2.41 19.49
C VAL A 263 -8.50 2.11 20.63
N GLN A 264 -9.39 1.13 20.46
CA GLN A 264 -10.32 0.71 21.52
C GLN A 264 -9.58 0.21 22.77
N ARG A 265 -8.53 -0.60 22.59
CA ARG A 265 -7.71 -1.11 23.71
C ARG A 265 -7.00 0.02 24.45
N MET A 266 -6.44 1.00 23.72
CA MET A 266 -5.79 2.17 24.31
C MET A 266 -6.80 3.03 25.09
N ASN A 267 -7.98 3.29 24.52
CA ASN A 267 -9.04 4.04 25.19
C ASN A 267 -9.54 3.34 26.45
N ASN A 268 -9.69 2.01 26.40
CA ASN A 268 -10.05 1.22 27.57
C ASN A 268 -8.96 1.28 28.66
N ALA A 269 -7.68 1.14 28.28
CA ALA A 269 -6.56 1.24 29.22
C ALA A 269 -6.46 2.63 29.85
N LEU A 270 -6.63 3.70 29.06
CA LEU A 270 -6.72 5.08 29.52
C LEU A 270 -7.88 5.27 30.51
N SER A 271 -9.06 4.76 30.16
CA SER A 271 -10.26 4.85 31.02
C SER A 271 -10.06 4.13 32.35
N ILE A 272 -9.46 2.93 32.33
CA ILE A 272 -9.10 2.19 33.55
C ILE A 272 -8.06 2.96 34.36
N GLY A 273 -7.03 3.50 33.72
CA GLY A 273 -6.00 4.31 34.38
C GLY A 273 -6.57 5.55 35.07
N ILE A 274 -7.47 6.28 34.40
CA ILE A 274 -8.16 7.45 34.94
C ILE A 274 -9.05 7.03 36.13
N ALA A 275 -9.78 5.92 36.02
CA ALA A 275 -10.62 5.42 37.11
C ALA A 275 -9.80 5.03 38.34
N LEU A 276 -8.67 4.34 38.15
CA LEU A 276 -7.75 3.98 39.24
C LEU A 276 -7.14 5.20 39.89
N LEU A 277 -6.64 6.16 39.10
CA LEU A 277 -6.11 7.44 39.61
C LEU A 277 -7.16 8.20 40.43
N GLY A 278 -8.38 8.32 39.92
CA GLY A 278 -9.50 8.95 40.62
C GLY A 278 -9.80 8.26 41.95
N PHE A 279 -9.84 6.92 41.95
CA PHE A 279 -10.04 6.13 43.17
C PHE A 279 -8.92 6.33 44.19
N PHE A 280 -7.65 6.31 43.75
CA PHE A 280 -6.51 6.56 44.63
C PHE A 280 -6.53 7.97 45.22
N LEU A 281 -6.90 8.99 44.43
CA LEU A 281 -7.05 10.36 44.92
C LEU A 281 -8.14 10.45 46.00
N ILE A 282 -9.28 9.79 45.80
CA ILE A 282 -10.34 9.71 46.82
C ILE A 282 -9.81 9.08 48.11
N LEU A 283 -9.01 8.01 48.02
CA LEU A 283 -8.40 7.38 49.20
C LEU A 283 -7.43 8.31 49.94
N ILE A 284 -6.61 9.09 49.21
CA ILE A 284 -5.72 10.09 49.80
C ILE A 284 -6.53 11.20 50.50
N PHE A 285 -7.55 11.75 49.84
CA PHE A 285 -8.45 12.74 50.44
C PHE A 285 -9.14 12.20 51.69
N LEU A 286 -9.61 10.95 51.67
CA LEU A 286 -10.18 10.31 52.85
C LEU A 286 -9.14 10.10 53.95
N TYR A 287 -7.89 9.76 53.61
CA TYR A 287 -6.83 9.64 54.61
C TYR A 287 -6.51 10.97 55.29
N ASP A 288 -6.36 12.05 54.51
CA ASP A 288 -5.94 13.35 55.03
C ASP A 288 -7.07 14.12 55.74
N PHE A 289 -8.32 14.00 55.27
CA PHE A 289 -9.44 14.82 55.75
C PHE A 289 -10.51 14.05 56.55
N SER A 290 -10.41 12.72 56.68
CA SER A 290 -11.33 11.91 57.51
C SER A 290 -10.74 11.63 58.90
N PRO A 291 -11.56 11.46 59.96
CA PRO A 291 -11.10 11.02 61.29
C PRO A 291 -10.32 9.69 61.30
N LEU A 292 -10.36 8.90 60.21
CA LEU A 292 -9.57 7.68 60.03
C LEU A 292 -8.06 7.92 59.97
N GLY A 293 -7.57 8.96 59.30
CA GLY A 293 -6.13 9.26 59.23
C GLY A 293 -5.57 9.60 60.61
N ASN A 294 -6.31 10.41 61.38
CA ASN A 294 -5.97 10.75 62.76
C ASN A 294 -6.03 9.52 63.69
N LEU A 295 -6.93 8.58 63.44
CA LEU A 295 -7.08 7.33 64.21
C LEU A 295 -5.94 6.33 63.91
N LEU A 296 -5.51 6.21 62.65
CA LEU A 296 -4.34 5.41 62.25
C LEU A 296 -3.05 6.01 62.82
N ARG A 297 -2.87 7.34 62.74
CA ARG A 297 -1.72 8.04 63.33
C ARG A 297 -1.67 7.92 64.85
N ARG A 298 -2.83 7.89 65.52
CA ARG A 298 -2.93 7.58 66.97
C ARG A 298 -2.53 6.14 67.28
N ARG A 299 -2.99 5.15 66.49
CA ARG A 299 -2.63 3.74 66.69
C ARG A 299 -1.14 3.47 66.47
N SER A 300 -0.52 4.09 65.46
CA SER A 300 0.92 3.94 65.21
C SER A 300 1.76 4.61 66.31
N LYS A 301 1.38 5.81 66.78
CA LYS A 301 2.01 6.44 67.96
C LYS A 301 1.89 5.59 69.22
N LYS A 302 0.72 5.02 69.50
CA LYS A 302 0.50 4.14 70.66
C LYS A 302 1.39 2.90 70.62
N LYS A 303 1.64 2.35 69.43
CA LYS A 303 2.52 1.18 69.26
C LYS A 303 4.00 1.52 69.51
N ILE A 304 4.46 2.70 69.08
CA ILE A 304 5.82 3.19 69.34
C ILE A 304 6.03 3.52 70.82
N GLU A 305 5.02 4.08 71.49
CA GLU A 305 5.06 4.38 72.93
C GLU A 305 5.14 3.10 73.78
N VAL A 306 4.38 2.06 73.42
CA VAL A 306 4.45 0.74 74.07
C VAL A 306 5.82 0.08 73.88
N ASP A 307 6.41 0.17 72.68
CA ASP A 307 7.74 -0.41 72.38
C ASP A 307 8.89 0.36 73.06
N LYS A 308 8.70 1.66 73.32
CA LYS A 308 9.64 2.50 74.07
C LYS A 308 9.56 2.23 75.58
N ASN A 309 8.36 2.07 76.13
CA ASN A 309 8.16 1.69 77.53
C ASN A 309 8.66 0.26 77.83
N MET A 310 8.54 -0.68 76.87
CA MET A 310 9.11 -2.02 77.01
C MET A 310 10.65 -2.06 77.05
N ARG A 311 11.33 -1.02 76.53
CA ARG A 311 12.79 -0.87 76.64
C ARG A 311 13.24 -0.16 77.91
N GLU A 312 12.38 0.65 78.53
CA GLU A 312 12.63 1.31 79.82
C GLU A 312 12.27 0.42 81.01
N GLU A 313 11.37 -0.57 80.85
CA GLU A 313 11.00 -1.57 81.87
C GLU A 313 11.74 -2.92 81.70
N MET A 314 13.07 -2.90 81.57
CA MET A 314 13.90 -4.08 81.85
C MET A 314 14.64 -3.84 83.17
N PRO A 315 14.08 -4.26 84.32
CA PRO A 315 14.81 -4.26 85.58
C PRO A 315 15.89 -5.33 85.55
N GLU A 316 17.09 -4.89 85.91
CA GLU A 316 18.21 -5.67 86.40
C GLU A 316 17.73 -6.79 87.34
N LEU A 317 17.79 -8.04 86.88
CA LEU A 317 17.83 -9.21 87.76
C LEU A 317 19.03 -10.07 87.38
N TYR A 318 20.14 -9.73 88.02
CA TYR A 318 21.18 -10.66 88.44
C TYR A 318 20.56 -11.79 89.27
N GLU A 319 20.77 -13.05 88.89
CA GLU A 319 21.70 -13.99 89.54
C GLU A 319 21.27 -15.47 89.44
N LYS A 320 22.25 -16.33 89.14
CA LYS A 320 22.31 -17.81 89.29
C LYS A 320 21.51 -18.69 88.32
N SER A 321 22.24 -19.28 87.37
CA SER A 321 22.56 -20.72 87.44
C SER A 321 23.70 -21.06 86.48
N GLU A 322 24.71 -21.73 87.01
CA GLU A 322 25.79 -22.40 86.28
C GLU A 322 25.27 -23.21 85.09
N ASN A 323 25.86 -23.00 83.90
CA ASN A 323 26.57 -24.06 83.19
C ASN A 323 27.01 -23.60 81.79
N GLY A 324 28.30 -23.82 81.50
CA GLY A 324 28.72 -24.23 80.16
C GLY A 324 29.30 -23.15 79.23
N LYS A 325 30.63 -23.01 79.34
CA LYS A 325 31.60 -22.63 78.30
C LYS A 325 31.67 -21.16 77.87
N SER A 326 32.71 -20.51 78.37
CA SER A 326 33.33 -19.34 77.77
C SER A 326 34.18 -19.73 76.55
N TYR A 327 33.92 -19.09 75.43
CA TYR A 327 34.96 -18.84 74.42
C TYR A 327 34.99 -17.34 74.14
N ILE A 328 36.08 -16.71 74.55
CA ILE A 328 36.50 -15.39 74.11
C ILE A 328 37.22 -15.58 72.79
N THR A 329 36.92 -14.78 71.77
CA THR A 329 37.98 -14.34 70.82
C THR A 329 37.61 -13.04 70.13
N TYR A 330 38.63 -12.19 70.04
CA TYR A 330 38.61 -10.77 69.73
C TYR A 330 38.46 -10.48 68.25
N HIS A 331 37.89 -9.33 67.91
CA HIS A 331 38.34 -8.58 66.74
C HIS A 331 38.71 -7.14 67.11
N SER A 332 39.98 -6.85 66.82
CA SER A 332 40.71 -5.61 66.90
C SER A 332 40.05 -4.45 66.16
N VAL A 333 40.04 -3.29 66.81
CA VAL A 333 39.83 -1.98 66.20
C VAL A 333 41.12 -1.56 65.50
N SER A 334 41.04 -1.12 64.24
CA SER A 334 42.06 -0.25 63.65
C SER A 334 41.64 1.20 63.87
N HIS A 335 42.42 1.96 64.61
CA HIS A 335 43.07 3.17 64.12
C HIS A 335 44.14 3.66 65.09
#